data_AF-A0A2H0DVP0-F1
#
_entry.id   AF-A0A2H0DVP0-F1
#
_cell.length_a   1.000
_cell.length_b   1.000
_cell.length_c   1.000
_cell.angle_alpha   90.00
_cell.angle_beta   90.00
_cell.angle_gamma   90.00
#
_symmetry.space_group_name_H-M   'P 1'
#
loop_
_entity.id
_entity.type
_entity.pdbx_description
1 polymer ?
#
loop_
_entity_poly.entity_id
_entity_poly.type
_entity_poly.pdbx_seq_one_letter_code
_entity_poly.pdbx_strand_id
1 'polypeptide(L)' 'MQELKGLCMKCREIKDGKSKPTMQTMKDLKVEEKNNRYFAKGQCAKCGGNMFKFLSKDDAAKLKS' A
#
# COMPACT_ATOMS: atom_id res chain seq x y z
N MET A 1 -13.99 -6.81 2.15
CA MET A 1 -12.53 -6.68 2.24
C MET A 1 -12.10 -5.56 1.30
N GLN A 2 -11.72 -4.39 1.81
CA GLN A 2 -11.27 -3.29 0.95
C GLN A 2 -9.87 -3.61 0.40
N GLU A 3 -9.78 -3.81 -0.91
CA GLU A 3 -8.51 -4.01 -1.60
C GLU A 3 -7.70 -2.70 -1.62
N LEU A 4 -6.77 -2.55 -0.69
CA LEU A 4 -5.93 -1.36 -0.65
C LEU A 4 -4.87 -1.43 -1.76
N LYS A 5 -5.00 -0.57 -2.77
CA LYS A 5 -3.95 -0.38 -3.78
C LYS A 5 -2.93 0.66 -3.30
N GLY A 6 -1.66 0.33 -3.45
CA GLY A 6 -0.54 1.22 -3.11
C GLY A 6 0.55 1.22 -4.17
N LEU A 7 1.39 2.26 -4.14
CA LEU A 7 2.58 2.31 -4.99
C LEU A 7 3.61 1.29 -4.50
N CYS A 8 3.91 0.31 -5.35
CA CYS A 8 4.96 -0.66 -5.06
C CYS A 8 6.27 -0.17 -5.68
N MET A 9 7.28 0.12 -4.86
CA MET A 9 8.60 0.55 -5.34
C MET A 9 9.40 -0.56 -6.04
N LYS A 10 9.03 -1.83 -5.81
CA LYS A 10 9.60 -3.01 -6.50
C LYS A 10 8.90 -3.29 -7.83
N CYS A 11 7.57 -3.24 -7.88
CA CYS A 11 6.84 -3.38 -9.14
C CYS A 11 6.87 -2.05 -9.90
N ARG A 12 7.96 -1.83 -10.61
CA ARG A 12 8.06 -0.77 -11.61
C ARG A 12 7.74 -1.38 -12.95
N GLU A 13 6.71 -0.88 -13.60
CA GLU A 13 6.43 -1.26 -14.98
C GLU A 13 7.13 -0.27 -15.90
N ILE A 14 7.74 -0.80 -16.97
CA ILE A 14 8.32 0.01 -18.03
C ILE A 14 7.15 0.48 -18.88
N LYS A 15 6.79 1.75 -18.72
CA LYS A 15 5.83 2.42 -19.60
C LYS A 15 6.56 3.59 -20.24
N ASP A 16 6.61 3.58 -21.58
CA ASP A 16 7.31 4.60 -22.38
C ASP A 16 8.81 4.70 -22.05
N GLY A 17 9.48 3.54 -21.90
CA GLY A 17 10.92 3.49 -21.59
C GLY A 17 11.31 4.01 -20.19
N LYS A 18 10.34 4.32 -19.32
CA LYS A 18 10.57 4.81 -17.96
C LYS A 18 10.02 3.81 -16.94
N SER A 19 10.87 3.42 -15.97
CA SER A 19 10.48 2.60 -14.82
C SER A 19 9.59 3.39 -13.86
N LYS A 20 8.27 3.32 -14.05
CA LYS A 20 7.30 3.99 -13.19
C LYS A 20 6.77 3.02 -12.12
N PRO A 21 6.74 3.41 -10.84
CA PRO A 21 6.11 2.60 -9.81
C PRO A 21 4.62 2.44 -10.12
N THR A 22 4.11 1.23 -9.95
CA THR A 22 2.72 0.91 -10.28
C THR A 22 1.88 0.73 -9.03
N MET A 23 0.59 1.04 -9.15
CA MET A 23 -0.37 0.74 -8.11
C MET A 23 -0.65 -0.76 -8.12
N GLN A 24 -0.18 -1.45 -7.09
CA GLN A 24 -0.40 -2.86 -6.88
C GLN A 24 -1.33 -3.07 -5.70
N THR A 25 -2.10 -4.15 -5.74
CA THR A 25 -2.93 -4.58 -4.61
C THR A 25 -2.00 -5.01 -3.47
N MET A 26 -2.23 -4.45 -2.29
CA MET A 26 -1.59 -4.93 -1.07
C MET A 26 -2.35 -6.15 -0.54
N LYS A 27 -1.60 -7.22 -0.27
CA LYS A 27 -2.03 -8.35 0.54
C LYS A 27 -1.50 -8.21 1.97
N ASP A 28 -2.06 -8.97 2.89
CA ASP A 28 -1.63 -8.99 4.30
C ASP A 28 -1.64 -7.58 4.94
N LEU A 29 -2.70 -6.84 4.66
CA LEU A 29 -2.90 -5.47 5.13
C LEU A 29 -3.04 -5.43 6.65
N LYS A 30 -2.09 -4.76 7.29
CA LYS A 30 -2.07 -4.49 8.72
C LYS A 30 -2.00 -2.99 8.95
N VAL A 31 -3.11 -2.42 9.41
CA VAL A 31 -3.19 -1.01 9.79
C VAL A 31 -2.69 -0.85 11.22
N GLU A 32 -1.65 -0.04 11.39
CA GLU A 32 -1.10 0.33 12.69
C GLU A 32 -1.26 1.84 12.91
N GLU A 33 -1.40 2.23 14.17
CA GLU A 33 -1.55 3.61 14.63
C GLU A 33 -0.38 3.92 15.58
N LYS A 34 0.35 5.00 15.32
CA LYS A 34 1.42 5.48 16.22
C LYS A 34 1.44 7.01 16.24
N ASN A 35 1.32 7.62 17.42
CA ASN A 35 1.33 9.08 17.61
C ASN A 35 0.35 9.82 16.69
N ASN A 36 -0.92 9.40 16.64
CA ASN A 36 -1.95 9.95 15.72
C ASN A 36 -1.61 9.84 14.22
N ARG A 37 -0.59 9.07 13.84
CA ARG A 37 -0.30 8.74 12.44
C ARG A 37 -0.72 7.31 12.15
N TYR A 38 -1.48 7.15 11.08
CA TYR A 38 -1.94 5.85 10.63
C TYR A 38 -1.08 5.39 9.46
N PHE A 39 -0.70 4.12 9.48
CA PHE A 39 0.04 3.51 8.39
C PHE A 39 -0.45 2.08 8.20
N ALA A 40 -0.76 1.74 6.94
CA ALA A 40 -0.96 0.38 6.53
C ALA A 40 0.39 -0.21 6.11
N LYS A 41 0.79 -1.29 6.77
CA LYS A 41 1.83 -2.19 6.27
C LYS A 41 1.14 -3.32 5.53
N GLY A 42 1.76 -3.79 4.46
CA GLY A 42 1.31 -4.96 3.73
C GLY A 42 2.41 -5.48 2.83
N GLN A 43 2.07 -6.45 2.01
CA GLN A 43 2.95 -6.97 0.98
C GLN A 43 2.34 -6.76 -0.39
N CYS A 44 3.17 -6.53 -1.40
CA CYS A 44 2.73 -6.49 -2.77
C CYS A 44 2.20 -7.87 -3.18
N ALA A 45 0.95 -7.95 -3.65
CA ALA A 45 0.40 -9.20 -4.14
C ALA A 45 1.17 -9.76 -5.35
N LYS A 46 1.77 -8.88 -6.17
CA LYS A 46 2.47 -9.23 -7.41
C LYS A 46 3.92 -9.69 -7.20
N CYS A 47 4.71 -9.01 -6.35
CA CYS A 47 6.14 -9.31 -6.17
C CYS A 47 6.56 -9.72 -4.75
N GLY A 48 5.62 -9.76 -3.80
CA GLY A 48 5.92 -10.06 -2.39
C GLY A 48 6.76 -9.00 -1.68
N GLY A 49 7.04 -7.85 -2.32
CA GLY A 49 7.78 -6.76 -1.72
C GLY A 49 7.00 -6.08 -0.59
N ASN A 50 7.70 -5.66 0.48
CA ASN A 50 7.08 -4.90 1.55
C ASN A 50 6.52 -3.58 1.02
N MET A 51 5.26 -3.31 1.33
CA MET A 51 4.57 -2.06 1.02
C MET A 51 4.15 -1.39 2.31
N PHE A 52 4.31 -0.08 2.36
CA PHE A 52 3.75 0.76 3.40
C PHE A 52 2.98 1.89 2.74
N LYS A 53 1.81 2.23 3.29
CA LYS A 53 1.02 3.37 2.87
C LYS A 53 0.65 4.16 4.11
N PHE A 54 1.08 5.41 4.14
CA PHE A 54 0.56 6.34 5.13
C PHE A 54 -0.90 6.60 4.82
N LEU A 55 -1.73 6.51 5.86
CA LEU A 55 -3.16 6.74 5.78
C LEU A 55 -3.48 7.98 6.60
N SER A 56 -4.46 8.74 6.13
CA SER A 56 -5.13 9.73 6.95
C SER A 56 -6.04 9.03 7.96
N LYS A 57 -6.42 9.72 9.04
CA LYS A 57 -7.29 9.19 10.09
C LYS A 57 -8.59 8.60 9.53
N ASP A 58 -9.22 9.31 8.59
CA ASP A 58 -10.44 8.87 7.90
C ASP A 58 -10.26 7.60 7.06
N ASP A 59 -9.18 7.52 6.28
CA ASP A 59 -8.89 6.33 5.47
C ASP A 59 -8.56 5.11 6.35
N ALA A 60 -7.83 5.32 7.45
CA ALA A 60 -7.51 4.26 8.39
C ALA A 60 -8.74 3.73 9.13
N ALA A 61 -9.69 4.60 9.48
CA ALA A 61 -10.96 4.21 10.10
C ALA A 61 -11.81 3.35 9.16
N LYS A 62 -11.84 3.70 7.86
CA LYS A 62 -12.54 2.92 6.82
C LYS A 62 -11.94 1.53 6.61
N LEU A 63 -10.62 1.39 6.77
CA LEU A 63 -9.90 0.13 6.60
C LEU A 63 -9.90 -0.76 7.85
N LYS A 64 -10.17 -0.20 9.03
CA LYS A 64 -10.34 -0.94 10.29
C LYS A 64 -11.78 -1.47 10.50
N SER A 65 -12.74 -1.06 9.67
CA SER A 65 -14.17 -1.44 9.80
C SER A 65 -14.51 -2.75 9.11
#